data_AF-A0A0K2SPZ6-F1
#
_entry.id   AF-A0A0K2SPZ6-F1
#
_cell.length_a   1.000
_cell.length_b   1.000
_cell.length_c   1.000
_cell.angle_alpha   90.00
_cell.angle_beta   90.00
_cell.angle_gamma   90.00
#
_symmetry.space_group_name_H-M   'P 1'
#
loop_
_entity.id
_entity.type
_entity.pdbx_description
1 polymer ?
#
loop_
_entity_poly.entity_id
_entity_poly.type
_entity_poly.pdbx_seq_one_letter_code
_entity_poly.pdbx_strand_id
1 'polypeptide(L)'
;MGGAASRTARNGGEGMGIAAVKDRTRRSVRRLSMAYYGTSLAYLAVGALFLAVMDYPALPGGLVLKLKGAAGTVFNLWHLYGFVGSMIMGVSYTMLPAMASQPLIRLPRLAWVQFWLYQAGLLLSMGARAGRFFVADPSLGWAAWSGTLALAGSIVLYAYNLGTTLLGVPGEVRSVVPEDVRERIAERRAGGKEATVHERS
;
A
#
# COMPACT_ATOMS: atom_id res chain seq x y z
N MET A 1 -34.21 41.07 -31.24
CA MET A 1 -32.73 41.08 -31.20
C MET A 1 -32.28 40.95 -29.75
N GLY A 2 -31.32 40.05 -29.49
CA GLY A 2 -30.48 40.06 -28.28
C GLY A 2 -31.02 39.30 -27.06
N GLY A 3 -30.52 38.08 -26.83
CA GLY A 3 -30.75 37.40 -25.56
C GLY A 3 -30.43 35.91 -25.50
N ALA A 4 -29.32 35.43 -26.08
CA ALA A 4 -28.94 34.02 -25.99
C ALA A 4 -27.42 33.83 -26.07
N ALA A 5 -26.66 34.37 -25.11
CA ALA A 5 -25.23 34.09 -25.00
C ALA A 5 -24.69 34.35 -23.58
N SER A 6 -24.95 33.46 -22.61
CA SER A 6 -24.18 33.50 -21.35
C SER A 6 -24.19 32.22 -20.48
N ARG A 7 -24.47 31.02 -21.01
CA ARG A 7 -24.49 29.78 -20.17
C ARG A 7 -23.36 28.77 -20.39
N THR A 8 -22.42 29.02 -21.30
CA THR A 8 -21.37 28.02 -21.65
C THR A 8 -20.06 28.12 -20.87
N ALA A 9 -19.88 29.08 -19.96
CA ALA A 9 -18.58 29.29 -19.31
C ALA A 9 -18.40 28.63 -17.91
N ARG A 10 -19.40 27.97 -17.33
CA ARG A 10 -19.33 27.52 -15.91
C ARG A 10 -18.92 26.07 -15.67
N ASN A 11 -18.80 25.22 -16.70
CA ASN A 11 -18.50 23.78 -16.53
C ASN A 11 -17.03 23.40 -16.76
N GLY A 12 -16.13 24.35 -17.03
CA GLY A 12 -14.70 24.06 -17.30
C GLY A 12 -13.82 23.88 -16.04
N GLY A 13 -14.31 24.23 -14.85
CA GLY A 13 -13.51 24.25 -13.62
C GLY A 13 -13.48 22.92 -12.84
N GLU A 14 -14.54 22.12 -12.91
CA GLU A 14 -14.70 20.93 -12.05
C GLU A 14 -13.88 19.72 -12.55
N GLY A 15 -13.72 19.57 -13.87
CA GLY A 15 -12.93 18.46 -14.46
C GLY A 15 -11.43 18.55 -14.16
N MET A 16 -10.89 19.77 -14.02
CA MET A 16 -9.47 20.00 -13.77
C MET A 16 -9.06 19.64 -12.33
N GLY A 17 -9.97 19.76 -11.37
CA GLY A 17 -9.75 19.34 -9.98
C GLY A 17 -9.67 17.82 -9.82
N ILE A 18 -10.56 17.07 -10.49
CA ILE A 18 -10.62 15.61 -10.36
C ILE A 18 -9.38 14.95 -10.99
N ALA A 19 -8.95 15.43 -12.16
CA ALA A 19 -7.72 14.93 -12.80
C ALA A 19 -6.48 15.18 -11.92
N ALA A 20 -6.34 16.40 -11.38
CA ALA A 20 -5.23 16.75 -10.50
C ALA A 20 -5.20 15.93 -9.20
N VAL A 21 -6.37 15.62 -8.62
CA VAL A 21 -6.48 14.75 -7.43
C VAL A 21 -6.07 13.32 -7.76
N LYS A 22 -6.56 12.76 -8.89
CA LYS A 22 -6.21 11.41 -9.34
C LYS A 22 -4.70 11.26 -9.57
N ASP A 23 -4.06 12.26 -10.18
CA ASP A 23 -2.61 12.27 -10.41
C ASP A 23 -1.79 12.41 -9.12
N ARG A 24 -2.29 13.16 -8.14
CA ARG A 24 -1.67 13.25 -6.81
C ARG A 24 -1.71 11.90 -6.10
N THR A 25 -2.85 11.22 -6.13
CA THR A 25 -3.01 9.88 -5.54
C THR A 25 -2.10 8.87 -6.23
N ARG A 26 -2.04 8.87 -7.58
CA ARG A 26 -1.10 8.03 -8.36
C ARG A 26 0.34 8.17 -7.90
N ARG A 27 0.81 9.42 -7.82
CA ARG A 27 2.18 9.72 -7.39
C ARG A 27 2.40 9.29 -5.93
N SER A 28 1.43 9.50 -5.05
CA SER A 28 1.53 9.10 -3.65
C SER A 28 1.66 7.59 -3.48
N VAL A 29 0.81 6.80 -4.15
CA VAL A 29 0.85 5.33 -4.06
C VAL A 29 2.15 4.78 -4.64
N ARG A 30 2.58 5.29 -5.81
CA ARG A 30 3.87 4.89 -6.40
C ARG A 30 5.04 5.21 -5.48
N ARG A 31 5.05 6.37 -4.82
CA ARG A 31 6.09 6.73 -3.83
C ARG A 31 6.07 5.78 -2.63
N LEU A 32 4.88 5.40 -2.16
CA LEU A 32 4.74 4.45 -1.06
C LEU A 32 5.29 3.07 -1.43
N SER A 33 4.95 2.54 -2.61
CA SER A 33 5.51 1.27 -3.09
C SER A 33 7.03 1.33 -3.23
N MET A 34 7.57 2.42 -3.79
CA MET A 34 9.01 2.62 -3.88
C MET A 34 9.68 2.71 -2.50
N ALA A 35 9.01 3.31 -1.51
CA ALA A 35 9.49 3.32 -0.13
C ALA A 35 9.56 1.91 0.44
N TYR A 36 8.53 1.08 0.25
CA TYR A 36 8.53 -0.33 0.66
C TYR A 36 9.63 -1.16 -0.03
N TYR A 37 9.89 -0.93 -1.32
CA TYR A 37 11.00 -1.58 -2.01
C TYR A 37 12.36 -1.14 -1.46
N GLY A 38 12.53 0.17 -1.24
CA GLY A 38 13.74 0.71 -0.64
C GLY A 38 14.00 0.15 0.75
N THR A 39 12.99 0.08 1.61
CA THR A 39 13.13 -0.48 2.96
C THR A 39 13.35 -1.99 2.93
N SER A 40 12.68 -2.72 2.04
CA SER A 40 12.90 -4.16 1.83
C SER A 40 14.35 -4.46 1.47
N LEU A 41 14.92 -3.75 0.49
CA LEU A 41 16.32 -3.90 0.09
C LEU A 41 17.30 -3.50 1.20
N ALA A 42 16.99 -2.44 1.95
CA ALA A 42 17.80 -2.05 3.10
C ALA A 42 17.83 -3.16 4.16
N TYR A 43 16.68 -3.79 4.45
CA TYR A 43 16.61 -4.90 5.39
C TYR A 43 17.32 -6.17 4.88
N LEU A 44 17.25 -6.45 3.58
CA LEU A 44 18.04 -7.52 2.96
C LEU A 44 19.54 -7.26 3.12
N ALA A 45 20.01 -6.04 2.83
CA ALA A 45 21.41 -5.66 2.94
C ALA A 45 21.92 -5.77 4.39
N VAL A 46 21.15 -5.27 5.35
CA VAL A 46 21.47 -5.38 6.79
C VAL A 46 21.52 -6.84 7.23
N GLY A 47 20.58 -7.66 6.77
CA GLY A 47 20.58 -9.08 7.08
C GLY A 47 21.74 -9.85 6.42
N ALA A 48 22.08 -9.56 5.17
CA ALA A 48 23.23 -10.15 4.50
C ALA A 48 24.54 -9.78 5.22
N LEU A 49 24.69 -8.52 5.64
CA LEU A 49 25.82 -8.09 6.46
C LEU A 49 25.87 -8.85 7.80
N PHE A 50 24.71 -9.06 8.43
CA PHE A 50 24.61 -9.82 9.66
C PHE A 50 25.07 -11.27 9.51
N LEU A 51 24.68 -11.95 8.42
CA LEU A 51 25.16 -13.30 8.11
C LEU A 51 26.68 -13.31 7.89
N ALA A 52 27.22 -12.36 7.13
CA ALA A 52 28.64 -12.26 6.87
C ALA A 52 29.46 -12.09 8.16
N VAL A 53 28.94 -11.31 9.12
CA VAL A 53 29.56 -11.15 10.44
C VAL A 53 29.47 -12.44 11.26
N MET A 54 28.35 -13.15 11.22
CA MET A 54 28.16 -14.41 11.96
C MET A 54 29.00 -15.58 11.42
N ASP A 55 29.39 -15.53 10.15
CA ASP A 55 30.20 -16.53 9.48
C ASP A 55 31.71 -16.20 9.51
N TYR A 56 32.09 -15.10 10.17
CA TYR A 56 33.48 -14.66 10.21
C TYR A 56 34.35 -15.61 11.08
N PRO A 57 35.38 -16.26 10.50
CA PRO A 57 36.11 -17.36 11.15
C PRO A 57 36.99 -16.93 12.33
N ALA A 58 37.19 -15.63 12.55
CA ALA A 58 38.02 -15.12 13.64
C ALA A 58 37.27 -14.92 14.98
N LEU A 59 35.97 -15.20 15.04
CA LEU A 59 35.21 -15.02 16.28
C LEU A 59 35.42 -16.21 17.24
N PRO A 60 35.73 -15.97 18.53
CA PRO A 60 35.93 -17.04 19.51
C PRO A 60 34.66 -17.91 19.64
N GLY A 61 34.82 -19.23 19.50
CA GLY A 61 33.71 -20.18 19.30
C GLY A 61 32.61 -20.16 20.38
N GLY A 62 32.95 -19.86 21.63
CA GLY A 62 31.95 -19.72 22.72
C GLY A 62 31.06 -18.48 22.59
N LEU A 63 31.57 -17.42 21.97
CA LEU A 63 30.86 -16.17 21.70
C LEU A 63 29.97 -16.33 20.46
N VAL A 64 30.44 -17.08 19.46
CA VAL A 64 29.67 -17.46 18.26
C VAL A 64 28.44 -18.28 18.61
N LEU A 65 28.53 -19.24 19.55
CA LEU A 65 27.39 -20.10 19.90
C LEU A 65 26.25 -19.33 20.59
N LYS A 66 26.59 -18.42 21.51
CA LYS A 66 25.61 -17.53 22.19
C LYS A 66 25.00 -16.52 21.23
N LEU A 67 25.82 -15.96 20.33
CA LEU A 67 25.32 -15.08 19.29
C LEU A 67 24.37 -15.86 18.38
N LYS A 68 24.77 -16.98 17.78
CA LYS A 68 23.98 -17.71 16.77
C LYS A 68 22.53 -18.04 17.17
N GLY A 69 22.25 -18.47 18.41
CA GLY A 69 20.87 -18.79 18.82
C GLY A 69 19.94 -17.57 18.88
N ALA A 70 20.42 -16.52 19.54
CA ALA A 70 19.71 -15.24 19.72
C ALA A 70 19.67 -14.41 18.43
N ALA A 71 20.82 -14.31 17.78
CA ALA A 71 21.05 -13.71 16.47
C ALA A 71 20.15 -14.31 15.40
N GLY A 72 20.04 -15.65 15.37
CA GLY A 72 19.20 -16.34 14.41
C GLY A 72 17.73 -15.96 14.51
N THR A 73 17.21 -15.77 15.73
CA THR A 73 15.81 -15.37 15.94
C THR A 73 15.57 -13.95 15.43
N VAL A 74 16.41 -12.98 15.81
CA VAL A 74 16.29 -11.60 15.34
C VAL A 74 16.48 -11.53 13.82
N PHE A 75 17.48 -12.23 13.29
CA PHE A 75 17.75 -12.33 11.86
C PHE A 75 16.54 -12.86 11.08
N ASN A 76 15.95 -13.97 11.52
CA ASN A 76 14.80 -14.59 10.86
C ASN A 76 13.59 -13.64 10.87
N LEU A 77 13.30 -13.00 12.00
CA LEU A 77 12.20 -12.05 12.10
C LEU A 77 12.47 -10.80 11.24
N TRP A 78 13.71 -10.33 11.19
CA TRP A 78 14.12 -9.18 10.39
C TRP A 78 14.03 -9.48 8.89
N HIS A 79 14.40 -10.69 8.46
CA HIS A 79 14.23 -11.11 7.07
C HIS A 79 12.76 -11.32 6.71
N LEU A 80 12.01 -12.03 7.55
CA LEU A 80 10.62 -12.36 7.27
C LEU A 80 9.73 -11.11 7.25
N TYR A 81 9.81 -10.27 8.28
CA TYR A 81 8.99 -9.07 8.34
C TYR A 81 9.67 -7.90 7.59
N GLY A 82 10.95 -7.66 7.82
CA GLY A 82 11.64 -6.52 7.21
C GLY A 82 11.75 -6.68 5.70
N PHE A 83 12.44 -7.72 5.22
CA PHE A 83 12.63 -7.93 3.79
C PHE A 83 11.34 -8.42 3.10
N VAL A 84 10.87 -9.61 3.46
CA VAL A 84 9.76 -10.27 2.74
C VAL A 84 8.45 -9.52 2.96
N GLY A 85 8.12 -9.14 4.20
CA GLY A 85 6.90 -8.40 4.52
C GLY A 85 6.81 -7.05 3.80
N SER A 86 7.89 -6.25 3.82
CA SER A 86 7.93 -4.99 3.06
C SER A 86 7.83 -5.21 1.56
N MET A 87 8.47 -6.26 1.01
CA MET A 87 8.39 -6.59 -0.41
C MET A 87 6.94 -6.92 -0.81
N ILE A 88 6.26 -7.77 -0.02
CA ILE A 88 4.86 -8.14 -0.26
C ILE A 88 3.97 -6.89 -0.24
N MET A 89 4.13 -5.99 0.74
CA MET A 89 3.37 -4.75 0.80
C MET A 89 3.70 -3.79 -0.37
N GLY A 90 4.95 -3.72 -0.80
CA GLY A 90 5.35 -2.92 -1.96
C GLY A 90 4.71 -3.42 -3.26
N VAL A 91 4.81 -4.73 -3.52
CA VAL A 91 4.20 -5.40 -4.68
C VAL A 91 2.68 -5.27 -4.65
N SER A 92 2.05 -5.52 -3.51
CA SER A 92 0.60 -5.47 -3.40
C SER A 92 0.03 -4.09 -3.73
N TYR A 93 0.68 -3.01 -3.29
CA TYR A 93 0.26 -1.65 -3.62
C TYR A 93 0.46 -1.26 -5.09
N THR A 94 1.31 -1.96 -5.83
CA THR A 94 1.47 -1.73 -7.28
C THR A 94 0.53 -2.63 -8.10
N MET A 95 0.48 -3.92 -7.78
CA MET A 95 -0.16 -4.94 -8.60
C MET A 95 -1.66 -5.05 -8.35
N LEU A 96 -2.12 -5.02 -7.10
CA LEU A 96 -3.53 -5.28 -6.80
C LEU A 96 -4.49 -4.23 -7.35
N PRO A 97 -4.21 -2.92 -7.25
CA PRO A 97 -5.06 -1.91 -7.91
C PRO A 97 -5.09 -2.08 -9.42
N ALA A 98 -3.95 -2.47 -10.04
CA ALA A 98 -3.87 -2.70 -11.48
C ALA A 98 -4.71 -3.92 -11.92
N MET A 99 -4.64 -5.03 -11.16
CA MET A 99 -5.42 -6.24 -11.44
C MET A 99 -6.92 -6.04 -11.24
N ALA A 100 -7.31 -5.30 -10.20
CA ALA A 100 -8.72 -5.08 -9.88
C ALA A 100 -9.40 -4.04 -10.80
N SER A 101 -8.66 -3.39 -11.71
CA SER A 101 -9.13 -2.23 -12.48
C SER A 101 -9.77 -1.13 -11.61
N GLN A 102 -9.47 -1.13 -10.31
CA GLN A 102 -10.02 -0.20 -9.33
C GLN A 102 -9.20 1.11 -9.37
N PRO A 103 -9.80 2.26 -9.06
CA PRO A 103 -9.03 3.45 -8.73
C PRO A 103 -8.04 3.13 -7.59
N LEU A 104 -6.91 3.85 -7.57
CA LEU A 104 -5.87 3.63 -6.57
C LEU A 104 -6.41 3.69 -5.15
N ILE A 105 -5.65 3.09 -4.21
CA ILE A 105 -5.88 3.07 -2.76
C ILE A 105 -6.76 4.23 -2.29
N ARG A 106 -7.93 3.88 -1.75
CA ARG A 106 -8.96 4.83 -1.33
C ARG A 106 -8.44 5.86 -0.32
N LEU A 107 -7.60 5.42 0.62
CA LEU A 107 -7.06 6.24 1.70
C LEU A 107 -5.52 6.29 1.63
N PRO A 108 -4.93 7.15 0.77
CA PRO A 108 -3.47 7.21 0.59
C PRO A 108 -2.76 7.73 1.85
N ARG A 109 -3.41 8.59 2.65
CA ARG A 109 -2.85 9.06 3.94
C ARG A 109 -2.74 7.93 4.95
N LEU A 110 -3.76 7.07 5.02
CA LEU A 110 -3.75 5.91 5.91
C LEU A 110 -2.65 4.91 5.54
N ALA A 111 -2.38 4.76 4.24
CA ALA A 111 -1.30 3.92 3.73
C ALA A 111 0.09 4.40 4.18
N TRP A 112 0.31 5.72 4.23
CA TRP A 112 1.55 6.29 4.78
C TRP A 112 1.67 6.12 6.29
N VAL A 113 0.59 6.31 7.04
CA VAL A 113 0.57 6.07 8.49
C VAL A 113 0.91 4.62 8.79
N GLN A 114 0.30 3.70 8.07
CA GLN A 114 0.59 2.28 8.15
C GLN A 114 2.06 1.97 7.84
N PHE A 115 2.64 2.55 6.78
CA PHE A 115 4.06 2.36 6.47
C PHE A 115 4.95 2.77 7.64
N TRP A 116 4.75 3.97 8.20
CA TRP A 116 5.54 4.43 9.33
C TRP A 116 5.33 3.56 10.57
N LEU A 117 4.08 3.14 10.83
CA LEU A 117 3.76 2.25 11.94
C LEU A 117 4.42 0.87 11.78
N TYR A 118 4.46 0.35 10.55
CA TYR A 118 5.14 -0.92 10.23
C TYR A 118 6.65 -0.80 10.47
N GLN A 119 7.29 0.25 9.94
CA GLN A 119 8.72 0.47 10.08
C GLN A 119 9.12 0.72 11.54
N ALA A 120 8.39 1.60 12.24
CA ALA A 120 8.65 1.89 13.65
C ALA A 120 8.39 0.67 14.54
N GLY A 121 7.30 -0.06 14.28
CA GLY A 121 6.98 -1.29 14.99
C GLY A 121 8.08 -2.34 14.81
N LEU A 122 8.58 -2.52 13.58
CA LEU A 122 9.64 -3.47 13.29
C LEU A 122 10.97 -3.08 13.95
N LEU A 123 11.40 -1.83 13.80
CA LEU A 123 12.64 -1.32 14.40
C LEU A 123 12.61 -1.39 15.93
N LEU A 124 11.49 -0.99 16.55
CA LEU A 124 11.33 -1.06 18.01
C LEU A 124 11.31 -2.52 18.50
N SER A 125 10.54 -3.37 17.81
CA SER A 125 10.37 -4.78 18.14
C SER A 125 11.68 -5.57 18.05
N MET A 126 12.42 -5.39 16.95
CA MET A 126 13.68 -6.10 16.70
C MET A 126 14.85 -5.45 17.43
N GLY A 127 14.91 -4.11 17.47
CA GLY A 127 15.94 -3.37 18.18
C GLY A 127 15.90 -3.65 19.69
N ALA A 128 14.70 -3.70 20.28
CA ALA A 128 14.57 -4.04 21.69
C ALA A 128 14.96 -5.51 21.97
N ARG A 129 14.54 -6.47 21.12
CA ARG A 129 14.97 -7.88 21.25
C ARG A 129 16.48 -8.04 21.12
N ALA A 130 17.10 -7.33 20.18
CA ALA A 130 18.54 -7.29 20.04
C ALA A 130 19.23 -6.65 21.27
N GLY A 131 18.68 -5.55 21.78
CA GLY A 131 19.18 -4.86 22.96
C GLY A 131 19.21 -5.73 24.22
N ARG A 132 18.22 -6.63 24.38
CA ARG A 132 18.19 -7.58 25.51
C ARG A 132 19.37 -8.54 25.56
N PHE A 133 20.11 -8.70 24.47
CA PHE A 133 21.34 -9.49 24.45
C PHE A 133 22.52 -8.75 25.08
N PHE A 134 22.51 -7.42 25.05
CA PHE A 134 23.58 -6.59 25.60
C PHE A 134 23.26 -6.08 27.01
N VAL A 135 21.97 -5.82 27.28
CA VAL A 135 21.51 -5.22 28.54
C VAL A 135 20.32 -5.99 29.09
N ALA A 136 20.42 -6.45 30.34
CA ALA A 136 19.33 -7.11 31.05
C ALA A 136 18.35 -6.08 31.65
N ASP A 137 17.65 -5.33 30.79
CA ASP A 137 16.65 -4.34 31.19
C ASP A 137 15.22 -4.85 30.92
N PRO A 138 14.32 -4.92 31.92
CA PRO A 138 12.92 -5.29 31.72
C PRO A 138 12.16 -4.33 30.79
N SER A 139 12.55 -3.05 30.70
CA SER A 139 11.94 -2.06 29.81
C SER A 139 12.01 -2.45 28.33
N LEU A 140 13.10 -3.13 27.93
CA LEU A 140 13.29 -3.65 26.59
C LEU A 140 12.29 -4.76 26.24
N GLY A 141 11.78 -5.47 27.25
CA GLY A 141 10.69 -6.42 27.05
C GLY A 141 9.39 -5.75 26.66
N TRP A 142 9.02 -4.70 27.38
CA TRP A 142 7.84 -3.90 27.06
C TRP A 142 7.97 -3.20 25.71
N ALA A 143 9.16 -2.69 25.37
CA ALA A 143 9.46 -2.11 24.07
C ALA A 143 9.33 -3.14 22.93
N ALA A 144 9.82 -4.36 23.13
CA ALA A 144 9.67 -5.44 22.15
C ALA A 144 8.19 -5.78 21.89
N TRP A 145 7.37 -5.82 22.95
CA TRP A 145 5.94 -6.07 22.85
C TRP A 145 5.19 -4.92 22.18
N SER A 146 5.45 -3.66 22.57
CA SER A 146 4.80 -2.50 21.96
C SER A 146 5.14 -2.37 20.48
N GLY A 147 6.39 -2.65 20.09
CA GLY A 147 6.78 -2.74 18.68
C GLY A 147 6.06 -3.85 17.93
N THR A 148 5.87 -5.01 18.56
CA THR A 148 5.10 -6.13 17.97
C THR A 148 3.63 -5.77 17.77
N LEU A 149 3.01 -5.07 18.74
CA LEU A 149 1.64 -4.60 18.63
C LEU A 149 1.48 -3.53 17.54
N ALA A 150 2.43 -2.60 17.42
CA ALA A 150 2.46 -1.62 16.34
C ALA A 150 2.57 -2.30 14.96
N LEU A 151 3.45 -3.30 14.83
CA LEU A 151 3.56 -4.11 13.62
C LEU A 151 2.24 -4.83 13.29
N ALA A 152 1.62 -5.50 14.26
CA ALA A 152 0.33 -6.16 14.07
C ALA A 152 -0.77 -5.16 13.65
N GLY A 153 -0.84 -4.00 14.31
CA GLY A 153 -1.77 -2.92 13.98
C GLY A 153 -1.56 -2.40 12.55
N SER A 154 -0.32 -2.27 12.10
CA SER A 154 -0.02 -1.87 10.71
C SER A 154 -0.47 -2.94 9.70
N ILE A 155 -0.39 -4.23 10.02
CA ILE A 155 -0.91 -5.30 9.15
C ILE A 155 -2.45 -5.25 9.07
N VAL A 156 -3.13 -4.95 10.18
CA VAL A 156 -4.59 -4.77 10.19
C VAL A 156 -4.99 -3.56 9.33
N LEU A 157 -4.29 -2.42 9.47
CA LEU A 157 -4.52 -1.24 8.64
C LEU A 157 -4.26 -1.51 7.15
N TYR A 158 -3.22 -2.28 6.85
CA TYR A 158 -2.92 -2.75 5.49
C TYR A 158 -4.07 -3.56 4.91
N ALA A 159 -4.52 -4.59 5.63
CA ALA A 159 -5.63 -5.44 5.19
C ALA A 159 -6.93 -4.63 5.01
N TYR A 160 -7.22 -3.69 5.92
CA TYR A 160 -8.38 -2.80 5.80
C TYR A 160 -8.29 -1.90 4.56
N ASN A 161 -7.15 -1.25 4.34
CA ASN A 161 -6.98 -0.31 3.22
C ASN A 161 -6.99 -1.03 1.86
N LEU A 162 -6.39 -2.21 1.81
CA LEU A 162 -6.40 -3.05 0.62
C LEU A 162 -7.80 -3.66 0.38
N GLY A 163 -8.44 -4.18 1.43
CA GLY A 163 -9.79 -4.74 1.36
C GLY A 163 -10.83 -3.73 0.90
N THR A 164 -10.78 -2.50 1.40
CA THR A 164 -11.66 -1.42 0.93
C THR A 164 -11.39 -1.00 -0.51
N THR A 165 -10.16 -1.17 -1.00
CA THR A 165 -9.80 -0.92 -2.41
C THR A 165 -10.31 -2.04 -3.32
N LEU A 166 -10.20 -3.31 -2.89
CA LEU A 166 -10.63 -4.47 -3.70
C LEU A 166 -12.14 -4.65 -3.72
N LEU A 167 -12.79 -4.50 -2.57
CA LEU A 167 -14.25 -4.67 -2.45
C LEU A 167 -15.03 -3.51 -3.05
N GLY A 168 -14.36 -2.43 -3.45
CA GLY A 168 -14.95 -1.26 -4.10
C GLY A 168 -16.33 -0.93 -3.55
N VAL A 169 -16.40 -0.51 -2.28
CA VAL A 169 -17.68 -0.34 -1.54
C VAL A 169 -18.77 0.21 -2.49
N PRO A 170 -19.84 -0.58 -2.75
CA PRO A 170 -20.76 -0.34 -3.85
C PRO A 170 -21.56 0.95 -3.60
N GLY A 171 -21.10 2.04 -4.21
CA GLY A 171 -21.76 3.34 -4.15
C GLY A 171 -21.29 4.30 -5.25
N GLU A 172 -20.02 4.26 -5.64
CA GLU A 172 -19.46 5.21 -6.63
C GLU A 172 -19.47 4.70 -8.09
N VAL A 173 -19.63 3.40 -8.32
CA VAL A 173 -19.67 2.81 -9.68
C VAL A 173 -20.87 3.32 -10.50
N ARG A 174 -21.87 3.93 -9.86
CA ARG A 174 -22.99 4.60 -10.56
C ARG A 174 -22.64 5.96 -11.19
N SER A 175 -21.40 6.45 -11.12
CA SER A 175 -21.03 7.76 -11.70
C SER A 175 -20.04 7.70 -12.87
N VAL A 176 -19.49 6.53 -13.21
CA VAL A 176 -18.39 6.41 -14.19
C VAL A 176 -18.86 6.32 -15.64
N VAL A 177 -20.16 6.18 -15.89
CA VAL A 177 -20.70 6.43 -17.24
C VAL A 177 -21.07 7.91 -17.26
N PRO A 178 -20.26 8.76 -17.92
CA PRO A 178 -20.59 10.17 -18.03
C PRO A 178 -21.94 10.31 -18.77
N GLU A 179 -22.72 11.32 -18.37
CA GLU A 179 -24.10 11.54 -18.83
C GLU A 179 -24.23 11.47 -20.36
N ASP A 180 -23.23 11.99 -21.08
CA ASP A 180 -23.15 11.98 -22.54
C ASP A 180 -23.08 10.56 -23.14
N VAL A 181 -22.45 9.61 -22.45
CA VAL A 181 -22.41 8.21 -22.87
C VAL A 181 -23.73 7.50 -22.54
N ARG A 182 -24.44 7.91 -21.47
CA ARG A 182 -25.78 7.39 -21.17
C ARG A 182 -26.79 7.85 -22.21
N GLU A 183 -26.76 9.13 -22.59
CA GLU A 183 -27.61 9.68 -23.63
C GLU A 183 -27.36 8.98 -24.96
N ARG A 184 -26.11 8.80 -25.39
CA ARG A 184 -25.80 8.08 -26.64
C ARG A 184 -26.25 6.62 -26.63
N ILE A 185 -26.20 5.94 -25.49
CA ILE A 185 -26.71 4.55 -25.36
C ILE A 185 -28.24 4.54 -25.38
N ALA A 186 -28.90 5.53 -24.78
CA ALA A 186 -30.34 5.69 -24.81
C ALA A 186 -30.84 6.00 -26.23
N GLU A 187 -30.19 6.92 -26.95
CA GLU A 187 -30.48 7.27 -28.34
C GLU A 187 -30.32 6.07 -29.29
N ARG A 188 -29.23 5.28 -29.14
CA ARG A 188 -29.05 4.06 -29.94
C ARG A 188 -30.10 2.99 -29.67
N ARG A 189 -30.61 2.89 -28.43
CA ARG A 189 -31.70 1.98 -28.09
C ARG A 189 -33.07 2.47 -28.59
N ALA A 190 -33.28 3.78 -28.66
CA ALA A 190 -34.49 4.37 -29.22
C ALA A 190 -34.52 4.22 -30.75
N GLY A 191 -33.44 4.59 -31.44
CA GLY A 191 -33.35 4.49 -32.91
C GLY A 191 -33.26 3.06 -33.44
N GLY A 192 -32.71 2.12 -32.66
CA GLY A 192 -32.64 0.70 -33.04
C GLY A 192 -34.00 -0.03 -33.04
N LYS A 193 -35.01 0.48 -32.34
CA LYS A 193 -36.36 -0.11 -32.35
C LYS A 193 -37.17 0.26 -33.59
N GLU A 194 -36.93 1.42 -34.19
CA GLU A 194 -37.65 1.85 -35.40
C GLU A 194 -37.17 1.11 -36.66
N ALA A 195 -35.88 0.76 -36.73
CA ALA A 195 -35.31 0.04 -37.87
C ALA A 195 -35.86 -1.40 -38.01
N THR A 196 -36.26 -2.05 -36.90
CA THR A 196 -36.79 -3.42 -36.94
C THR A 196 -38.28 -3.55 -37.26
N VAL A 197 -39.04 -2.45 -37.30
CA VAL A 197 -40.50 -2.50 -37.58
C VAL A 197 -40.80 -2.42 -39.07
N HIS A 198 -39.94 -1.79 -39.88
CA HIS A 198 -40.19 -1.61 -41.31
C HIS A 198 -39.76 -2.77 -42.23
N GLU A 199 -39.14 -3.83 -41.68
CA GLU A 199 -38.65 -4.97 -42.48
C GLU A 199 -39.56 -6.22 -42.39
N ARG A 200 -40.74 -6.10 -41.78
CA ARG A 200 -41.74 -7.19 -41.66
C ARG A 200 -43.14 -6.79 -42.13
N SER A 201 -43.24 -5.97 -43.17
CA SER A 201 -44.51 -5.66 -43.85
C SER A 201 -44.46 -6.16 -45.29
#